data_AF-A0A2P6NY17-F1
#
_entry.id   AF-A0A2P6NY17-F1
#
_cell.length_a   1.000
_cell.length_b   1.000
_cell.length_c   1.000
_cell.angle_alpha   90.00
_cell.angle_beta   90.00
_cell.angle_gamma   90.00
#
_symmetry.space_group_name_H-M   'P 1'
#
loop_
_entity.id
_entity.type
_entity.pdbx_description
1 polymer ?
#
loop_
_entity_poly.entity_id
_entity_poly.type
_entity_poly.pdbx_seq_one_letter_code
_entity_poly.pdbx_strand_id
1 'polypeptide(L)'
;MRPRSYKRSLLTLFVLFSVGYLGMITLSMHRMSDPSYGVGRDPQAAEVDVSNEEDTHKRRCRHTVENGQRVTDDAGRTCLWNEILSNSSCCPSIAERFTCGGCGENDCCNSYEVCVSCCMDSSNNNVYRGRQKFCFSDALPRLPS
;
A
#
# COMPACT_ATOMS: atom_id res chain seq x y z
N MET A 1 1.69 43.19 51.09
CA MET A 1 1.34 42.42 49.88
C MET A 1 2.63 41.93 49.21
N ARG A 2 2.91 40.62 49.18
CA ARG A 2 4.16 40.05 48.61
C ARG A 2 3.89 39.19 47.36
N PRO A 3 3.99 39.71 46.12
CA PRO A 3 3.82 38.93 44.90
C PRO A 3 5.17 38.40 44.39
N ARG A 4 5.90 37.63 45.21
CA ARG A 4 7.14 36.93 44.76
C ARG A 4 6.96 35.42 44.59
N SER A 5 5.96 34.84 45.24
CA SER A 5 5.73 33.39 45.20
C SER A 5 5.09 32.93 43.87
N TYR A 6 4.18 33.74 43.31
CA TYR A 6 3.46 33.41 42.08
C TYR A 6 4.38 33.25 40.86
N LYS A 7 5.44 34.07 40.73
CA LYS A 7 6.36 33.99 39.57
C LYS A 7 7.21 32.71 39.57
N ARG A 8 7.64 32.26 40.76
CA ARG A 8 8.36 30.99 40.91
C ARG A 8 7.43 29.80 40.65
N SER A 9 6.21 29.87 41.19
CA SER A 9 5.17 28.86 40.94
C SER A 9 4.74 28.78 39.46
N LEU A 10 4.68 29.93 38.78
CA LEU A 10 4.33 29.99 37.37
C LEU A 10 5.45 29.42 36.49
N LEU A 11 6.72 29.74 36.81
CA LEU A 11 7.87 29.22 36.10
C LEU A 11 8.00 27.70 36.29
N THR A 12 7.73 27.18 37.49
CA THR A 12 7.69 25.72 37.72
C THR A 12 6.57 25.06 36.92
N LEU A 13 5.40 25.68 36.81
CA LEU A 13 4.31 25.15 35.97
C LEU A 13 4.70 25.13 34.49
N PHE A 14 5.27 26.23 33.97
CA PHE A 14 5.74 26.28 32.58
C PHE A 14 6.78 25.20 32.27
N VAL A 15 7.72 24.96 33.19
CA VAL A 15 8.74 23.90 33.03
C VAL A 15 8.11 22.51 33.07
N LEU A 16 7.14 22.26 33.95
CA LEU A 16 6.45 20.96 33.99
C LEU A 16 5.62 20.70 32.74
N PHE A 17 4.91 21.71 32.23
CA PHE A 17 4.17 21.60 30.98
C PHE A 17 5.09 21.42 29.78
N SER A 18 6.21 22.13 29.70
CA SER A 18 7.14 22.00 28.58
C SER A 18 7.83 20.64 28.57
N VAL A 19 8.32 20.15 29.72
CA VAL A 19 8.94 18.82 29.85
C VAL A 19 7.92 17.71 29.57
N GLY A 20 6.70 17.82 30.11
CA GLY A 20 5.64 16.83 29.86
C GLY A 20 5.22 16.79 28.39
N TYR A 21 5.05 17.94 27.75
CA TYR A 21 4.68 18.03 26.33
C TYR A 21 5.77 17.48 25.43
N LEU A 22 7.04 17.83 25.67
CA LEU A 22 8.18 17.25 24.94
C LEU A 22 8.27 15.74 25.15
N GLY A 23 8.04 15.25 26.37
CA GLY A 23 7.95 13.81 26.67
C GLY A 23 6.84 13.11 25.86
N MET A 24 5.65 13.70 25.80
CA MET A 24 4.52 13.17 25.02
C MET A 24 4.81 13.15 23.51
N ILE A 25 5.49 14.18 22.97
CA ILE A 25 5.94 14.19 21.58
C ILE A 25 6.94 13.07 21.35
N THR A 26 7.95 12.91 22.21
CA THR A 26 8.96 11.84 22.07
C THR A 26 8.35 10.45 22.18
N LEU A 27 7.35 10.23 23.05
CA LEU A 27 6.61 8.97 23.14
C LEU A 27 5.77 8.70 21.89
N SER A 28 5.18 9.75 21.30
CA SER A 28 4.44 9.64 20.04
C SER A 28 5.36 9.32 18.86
N MET A 29 6.58 9.89 18.84
CA MET A 29 7.61 9.57 17.84
C MET A 29 8.24 8.18 18.06
N HIS A 30 8.37 7.71 19.31
CA HIS A 30 8.83 6.35 19.59
C HIS A 30 7.80 5.30 19.12
N ARG A 31 6.50 5.63 19.08
CA ARG A 31 5.50 4.77 18.42
C ARG A 31 5.64 4.70 16.90
N MET A 32 6.47 5.53 16.28
CA MET A 32 6.85 5.42 14.85
C MET A 32 8.19 4.69 14.65
N SER A 33 8.83 4.22 15.73
CA SER A 33 10.09 3.47 15.66
C SER A 33 9.92 1.95 15.68
N ASP A 34 8.69 1.43 15.50
CA ASP A 34 8.55 0.06 15.02
C ASP A 34 8.99 0.03 13.54
N PRO A 35 10.12 -0.62 13.22
CA PRO A 35 10.63 -0.67 11.86
C PRO A 35 9.84 -1.74 11.10
N SER A 36 8.65 -1.38 10.62
CA SER A 36 7.97 -2.15 9.59
C SER A 36 7.45 -1.25 8.47
N TYR A 37 8.24 -0.22 8.13
CA TYR A 37 8.08 0.62 6.96
C TYR A 37 9.27 0.41 6.01
N GLY A 38 9.00 -0.27 4.89
CA GLY A 38 9.80 -0.18 3.66
C GLY A 38 11.15 -0.89 3.63
N VAL A 39 11.16 -2.18 3.30
CA VAL A 39 12.33 -2.80 2.64
C VAL A 39 11.96 -3.10 1.19
N GLY A 40 12.35 -2.18 0.31
CA GLY A 40 12.48 -2.44 -1.11
C GLY A 40 13.87 -2.97 -1.42
N ARG A 41 13.90 -4.18 -1.99
CA ARG A 41 14.94 -4.82 -2.85
C ARG A 41 16.40 -4.87 -2.35
N ASP A 42 16.82 -6.09 -2.05
CA ASP A 42 18.08 -6.65 -2.53
C ASP A 42 17.80 -7.95 -3.33
N PRO A 43 18.56 -8.26 -4.40
CA PRO A 43 18.42 -9.49 -5.18
C PRO A 43 19.41 -10.55 -4.69
N GLN A 44 19.02 -11.35 -3.69
CA GLN A 44 19.72 -12.58 -3.38
C GLN A 44 18.71 -13.72 -3.15
N ALA A 45 18.66 -14.61 -4.13
CA ALA A 45 18.32 -16.03 -4.02
C ALA A 45 17.47 -16.45 -2.81
N ALA A 46 16.14 -16.35 -2.95
CA ALA A 46 15.24 -17.20 -2.17
C ALA A 46 15.06 -18.50 -2.95
N GLU A 47 15.58 -19.56 -2.36
CA GLU A 47 15.49 -20.94 -2.81
C GLU A 47 14.01 -21.32 -2.99
N VAL A 48 13.70 -21.89 -4.15
CA VAL A 48 12.38 -22.48 -4.41
C VAL A 48 12.33 -23.79 -3.62
N ASP A 49 11.73 -23.76 -2.43
CA ASP A 49 11.34 -24.98 -1.75
C ASP A 49 10.10 -25.56 -2.47
N VAL A 50 10.34 -26.55 -3.33
CA VAL A 50 9.29 -27.40 -3.88
C VAL A 50 9.00 -28.49 -2.85
N SER A 51 8.18 -28.17 -1.86
CA SER A 51 7.49 -29.17 -1.06
C SER A 51 6.15 -29.49 -1.74
N ASN A 52 6.10 -30.67 -2.37
CA ASN A 52 4.85 -31.32 -2.74
C ASN A 52 4.13 -31.71 -1.45
N GLU A 53 3.24 -30.84 -0.99
CA GLU A 53 2.21 -31.20 -0.03
C GLU A 53 0.86 -30.90 -0.68
N GLU A 54 0.20 -31.97 -1.11
CA GLU A 54 -1.24 -31.99 -1.37
C GLU A 54 -1.94 -31.82 -0.02
N ASP A 55 -1.88 -30.60 0.51
CA ASP A 55 -2.55 -30.20 1.71
C ASP A 55 -3.40 -28.97 1.39
N THR A 56 -4.57 -28.91 2.01
CA THR A 56 -5.56 -27.86 1.94
C THR A 56 -5.07 -26.53 2.53
N HIS A 57 -3.82 -26.15 2.27
CA HIS A 57 -3.27 -24.83 2.50
C HIS A 57 -3.85 -23.88 1.45
N LYS A 58 -5.03 -23.39 1.77
CA LYS A 58 -5.75 -22.37 1.00
C LYS A 58 -4.81 -21.19 0.76
N ARG A 59 -4.17 -21.17 -0.41
CA ARG A 59 -3.21 -20.14 -0.78
C ARG A 59 -3.91 -18.79 -0.61
N ARG A 60 -3.42 -18.02 0.35
CA ARG A 60 -3.95 -16.70 0.62
C ARG A 60 -3.33 -15.76 -0.40
N CYS A 61 -4.14 -15.08 -1.21
CA CYS A 61 -3.61 -14.12 -2.16
C CYS A 61 -3.25 -12.82 -1.45
N ARG A 62 -2.18 -12.18 -1.91
CA ARG A 62 -2.00 -10.74 -1.77
C ARG A 62 -2.74 -10.05 -2.92
N HIS A 63 -3.04 -8.78 -2.69
CA HIS A 63 -3.73 -7.93 -3.64
C HIS A 63 -3.14 -6.53 -3.63
N THR A 64 -3.34 -5.79 -4.72
CA THR A 64 -3.00 -4.36 -4.78
C THR A 64 -3.84 -3.56 -3.79
N VAL A 65 -3.25 -2.51 -3.20
CA VAL A 65 -3.92 -1.63 -2.23
C VAL A 65 -3.61 -0.18 -2.61
N GLU A 66 -4.35 0.38 -3.56
CA GLU A 66 -4.16 1.79 -3.95
C GLU A 66 -5.41 2.66 -3.79
N ASN A 67 -6.57 2.27 -4.36
CA ASN A 67 -7.77 3.14 -4.34
C ASN A 67 -9.06 2.46 -3.82
N GLY A 68 -8.97 1.26 -3.25
CA GLY A 68 -10.07 0.61 -2.52
C GLY A 68 -11.34 0.23 -3.30
N GLN A 69 -11.49 0.63 -4.56
CA GLN A 69 -12.65 0.27 -5.39
C GLN A 69 -12.44 -1.05 -6.13
N ARG A 70 -11.23 -1.26 -6.63
CA ARG A 70 -10.83 -2.43 -7.42
C ARG A 70 -9.49 -2.92 -6.89
N VAL A 71 -9.25 -4.23 -7.00
CA VAL A 71 -8.00 -4.87 -6.59
C VAL A 71 -7.57 -5.87 -7.64
N THR A 72 -6.27 -6.12 -7.72
CA THR A 72 -5.70 -7.22 -8.50
C THR A 72 -4.95 -8.18 -7.58
N ASP A 73 -5.25 -9.47 -7.66
CA ASP A 73 -4.63 -10.51 -6.82
C ASP A 73 -3.33 -11.07 -7.42
N ASP A 74 -2.60 -11.90 -6.66
CA ASP A 74 -1.36 -12.57 -7.11
C ASP A 74 -1.56 -13.49 -8.33
N ALA A 75 -2.81 -13.87 -8.64
CA ALA A 75 -3.15 -14.63 -9.83
C ALA A 75 -3.44 -13.69 -11.03
N GLY A 76 -3.25 -12.38 -10.88
CA GLY A 76 -3.54 -11.37 -11.90
C GLY A 76 -5.02 -11.21 -12.19
N ARG A 77 -5.91 -11.66 -11.29
CA ARG A 77 -7.35 -11.43 -11.41
C ARG A 77 -7.73 -10.10 -10.81
N THR A 78 -8.67 -9.43 -11.44
CA THR A 78 -9.14 -8.11 -11.00
C THR A 78 -10.60 -8.18 -10.59
N CYS A 79 -10.92 -7.75 -9.36
CA CYS A 79 -12.28 -7.74 -8.81
C CYS A 79 -12.52 -6.50 -7.95
N LEU A 80 -13.77 -6.25 -7.55
CA LEU A 80 -14.06 -5.20 -6.58
C LEU A 80 -13.55 -5.62 -5.19
N TRP A 81 -13.23 -4.63 -4.34
CA TRP A 81 -12.72 -4.91 -3.00
C TRP A 81 -13.71 -5.73 -2.14
N ASN A 82 -15.02 -5.53 -2.33
CA ASN A 82 -16.07 -6.29 -1.64
C ASN A 82 -16.31 -7.71 -2.21
N GLU A 83 -15.70 -8.05 -3.35
CA GLU A 83 -15.82 -9.37 -4.00
C GLU A 83 -14.69 -10.31 -3.60
N ILE A 84 -13.70 -9.82 -2.84
CA ILE A 84 -12.61 -10.64 -2.32
C ILE A 84 -13.19 -11.74 -1.45
N LEU A 85 -12.86 -12.99 -1.76
CA LEU A 85 -13.34 -14.11 -0.95
C LEU A 85 -12.64 -14.07 0.41
N SER A 86 -13.42 -13.87 1.49
CA SER A 86 -12.89 -13.76 2.86
C SER A 86 -12.06 -14.97 3.28
N ASN A 87 -12.30 -16.11 2.63
CA ASN A 87 -11.70 -17.37 2.96
C ASN A 87 -10.29 -17.53 2.35
N SER A 88 -9.98 -16.89 1.21
CA SER A 88 -8.69 -16.98 0.49
C SER A 88 -8.01 -15.64 0.26
N SER A 89 -8.68 -14.51 0.55
CA SER A 89 -8.20 -13.17 0.22
C SER A 89 -7.91 -12.95 -1.28
N CYS A 90 -8.47 -13.81 -2.15
CA CYS A 90 -8.31 -13.75 -3.60
C CYS A 90 -9.57 -13.23 -4.27
N CYS A 91 -9.44 -12.80 -5.52
CA CYS A 91 -10.59 -12.56 -6.38
C CYS A 91 -11.28 -13.88 -6.77
N PRO A 92 -12.59 -13.85 -7.06
CA PRO A 92 -13.32 -15.01 -7.57
C PRO A 92 -12.67 -15.61 -8.81
N SER A 93 -12.76 -16.92 -9.00
CA SER A 93 -12.21 -17.58 -10.18
C SER A 93 -12.85 -17.12 -11.49
N ILE A 94 -14.06 -16.57 -11.42
CA ILE A 94 -14.80 -15.99 -12.55
C ILE A 94 -14.30 -14.59 -12.92
N ALA A 95 -13.51 -13.94 -12.07
CA ALA A 95 -13.01 -12.60 -12.32
C ALA A 95 -12.03 -12.60 -13.49
N GLU A 96 -12.05 -11.51 -14.25
CA GLU A 96 -11.16 -11.32 -15.39
C GLU A 96 -9.70 -11.38 -14.93
N ARG A 97 -8.87 -12.04 -15.73
CA ARG A 97 -7.44 -12.22 -15.49
C ARG A 97 -6.66 -11.65 -16.66
N PHE A 98 -5.58 -10.96 -16.36
CA PHE A 98 -4.64 -10.40 -17.35
C PHE A 98 -5.28 -9.44 -18.35
N THR A 99 -6.33 -8.74 -17.92
CA THR A 99 -7.02 -7.79 -18.80
C THR A 99 -6.16 -6.55 -19.01
N CYS A 100 -5.96 -6.18 -20.28
CA CYS A 100 -5.33 -4.92 -20.68
C CYS A 100 -6.38 -3.89 -21.12
N GLY A 101 -7.67 -4.17 -20.90
CA GLY A 101 -8.78 -3.26 -21.23
C GLY A 101 -8.72 -2.00 -20.39
N GLY A 102 -8.10 -0.95 -20.93
CA GLY A 102 -7.80 0.28 -20.20
C GLY A 102 -6.34 0.72 -20.28
N CYS A 103 -5.46 -0.10 -20.86
CA CYS A 103 -4.09 0.27 -21.22
C CYS A 103 -4.07 0.85 -22.64
N GLY A 104 -3.58 2.09 -22.78
CA GLY A 104 -3.38 2.74 -24.07
C GLY A 104 -2.03 2.42 -24.70
N GLU A 105 -1.86 2.77 -25.98
CA GLU A 105 -0.61 2.62 -26.73
C GLU A 105 0.56 3.44 -26.16
N ASN A 106 0.27 4.44 -25.32
CA ASN A 106 1.25 5.28 -24.64
C ASN A 106 1.88 4.62 -23.38
N ASP A 107 1.75 3.30 -23.24
CA ASP A 107 2.23 2.54 -22.08
C ASP A 107 1.58 2.97 -20.74
N CYS A 108 0.41 3.62 -20.79
CA CYS A 108 -0.35 4.10 -19.63
C CYS A 108 -1.68 3.34 -19.52
N CYS A 109 -2.07 2.94 -18.30
CA CYS A 109 -3.42 2.40 -18.06
C CYS A 109 -4.26 3.30 -17.17
N ASN A 110 -5.59 3.18 -17.33
CA ASN A 110 -6.60 3.96 -16.61
C ASN A 110 -6.68 3.66 -15.10
N SER A 111 -6.10 2.55 -14.65
CA SER A 111 -6.07 2.12 -13.25
C SER A 111 -4.85 1.24 -13.00
N TYR A 112 -4.35 1.28 -11.77
CA TYR A 112 -3.15 0.56 -11.37
C TYR A 112 -3.40 -0.94 -11.37
N GLU A 113 -4.58 -1.34 -10.90
CA GLU A 113 -5.04 -2.71 -10.84
C GLU A 113 -5.00 -3.36 -12.24
N VAL A 114 -5.43 -2.63 -13.27
CA VAL A 114 -5.40 -3.10 -14.67
C VAL A 114 -3.98 -3.16 -15.21
N CYS A 115 -3.13 -2.16 -14.92
CA CYS A 115 -1.69 -2.23 -15.27
C CYS A 115 -1.06 -3.52 -14.74
N VAL A 116 -1.25 -3.78 -13.43
CA VAL A 116 -0.65 -4.92 -12.74
C VAL A 116 -1.17 -6.23 -13.33
N SER A 117 -2.48 -6.35 -13.54
CA SER A 117 -3.09 -7.54 -14.16
C SER A 117 -2.51 -7.81 -15.55
N CYS A 118 -2.52 -6.81 -16.43
CA CYS A 118 -2.01 -6.91 -17.81
C CYS A 118 -0.54 -7.34 -17.86
N CYS A 119 0.30 -6.78 -16.98
CA CYS A 119 1.74 -7.09 -16.88
C CYS A 119 2.06 -8.49 -16.35
N MET A 120 1.12 -9.15 -15.67
CA MET A 120 1.32 -10.50 -15.14
C MET A 120 1.20 -11.59 -16.22
N ASP A 121 0.68 -11.28 -17.41
CA ASP A 121 0.70 -12.21 -18.54
C ASP A 121 2.12 -12.35 -19.13
N SER A 122 2.59 -13.58 -19.25
CA SER A 122 3.86 -13.89 -19.91
C SER A 122 3.94 -13.46 -21.37
N SER A 123 2.82 -13.34 -22.07
CA SER A 123 2.76 -12.86 -23.46
C SER A 123 3.04 -11.35 -23.53
N ASN A 124 2.61 -10.63 -22.49
CA ASN A 124 2.76 -9.19 -22.34
C ASN A 124 4.10 -8.82 -21.69
N ASN A 125 4.77 -9.78 -21.05
CA ASN A 125 6.02 -9.54 -20.35
C ASN A 125 7.13 -9.01 -21.27
N ASN A 126 7.15 -9.35 -22.56
CA ASN A 126 8.20 -8.90 -23.50
C ASN A 126 7.85 -7.56 -24.15
N VAL A 127 6.55 -7.25 -24.22
CA VAL A 127 6.02 -6.00 -24.79
C VAL A 127 6.14 -4.87 -23.76
N TYR A 128 5.88 -5.18 -22.49
CA TYR A 128 5.74 -4.19 -21.42
C TYR A 128 6.78 -4.30 -20.30
N ARG A 129 7.74 -5.26 -20.33
CA ARG A 129 8.87 -5.30 -19.38
C ARG A 129 9.60 -3.97 -19.36
N GLY A 130 9.42 -3.24 -18.26
CA GLY A 130 10.07 -1.95 -18.05
C GLY A 130 9.49 -0.78 -18.87
N ARG A 131 8.38 -0.96 -19.58
CA ARG A 131 7.72 0.12 -20.34
C ARG A 131 6.40 0.60 -19.75
N GLN A 132 5.56 -0.30 -19.24
CA GLN A 132 4.29 0.13 -18.64
C GLN A 132 4.55 0.96 -17.40
N LYS A 133 4.10 2.22 -17.45
CA LYS A 133 4.10 3.15 -16.34
C LYS A 133 2.68 3.19 -15.79
N PHE A 134 2.55 3.13 -14.47
CA PHE A 134 1.31 3.60 -13.87
C PHE A 134 1.25 5.12 -14.08
N CYS A 135 0.37 5.55 -14.97
CA CYS A 135 0.18 6.96 -15.26
C CYS A 135 -1.05 7.42 -14.47
N PHE A 136 -0.81 8.10 -13.35
CA PHE A 136 -1.83 8.90 -12.70
C PHE A 136 -2.11 10.14 -13.59
N SER A 137 -2.70 9.93 -14.75
CA SER A 137 -3.23 11.01 -15.58
C SER A 137 -4.66 11.26 -15.11
N ASP A 138 -4.84 12.15 -14.11
CA ASP A 138 -6.05 12.96 -13.85
C ASP A 138 -6.29 13.36 -12.35
N ALA A 139 -5.26 13.51 -11.49
CA ALA A 139 -5.41 14.22 -10.20
C ALA A 139 -5.22 15.74 -10.34
N LEU A 140 -5.76 16.33 -11.40
CA LEU A 140 -6.11 17.75 -11.36
C LEU A 140 -7.59 17.86 -11.73
N PRO A 141 -8.48 18.16 -10.77
CA PRO A 141 -9.86 18.47 -11.09
C PRO A 141 -9.86 19.67 -12.04
N ARG A 142 -10.52 19.52 -13.20
CA ARG A 142 -10.87 20.68 -14.03
C ARG A 142 -11.74 21.60 -13.18
N LEU A 143 -11.20 22.74 -12.75
CA LEU A 143 -12.00 23.86 -12.27
C LEU A 143 -12.92 24.31 -13.41
N PRO A 144 -14.24 24.44 -13.19
CA PRO A 144 -15.12 25.04 -14.18
C PRO A 144 -14.78 26.53 -14.34
N SER A 145 -14.69 26.97 -15.59
CA SER A 145 -14.52 28.37 -16.02
C SER A 145 -15.80 29.18 -15.88
#